data_AF-A0A3C0RE42-F1
#
_entry.id   AF-A0A3C0RE42-F1
#
_cell.length_a   1.000
_cell.length_b   1.000
_cell.length_c   1.000
_cell.angle_alpha   90.00
_cell.angle_beta   90.00
_cell.angle_gamma   90.00
#
_symmetry.space_group_name_H-M   'P 1'
#
loop_
_entity.id
_entity.type
_entity.pdbx_description
1 polymer ?
#
loop_
_entity_poly.entity_id
_entity_poly.type
_entity_poly.pdbx_seq_one_letter_code
_entity_poly.pdbx_strand_id
1 'polypeptide(L)'
;MDKHFNPDMQHTLASSVSISGTGLHTGILVDMTLKPANPGFGIHFQRIDLPNQPIIKADCDLVTDTSRGTTLQVGDAKVSTVEHVLAAL
;
A
#
# COMPACT_ATOMS: atom_id res chain seq x y z
N MET A 1 1.70 -5.62 -22.91
CA MET A 1 2.73 -5.18 -21.95
C MET A 1 3.63 -4.17 -22.66
N ASP A 2 4.10 -3.16 -21.93
CA ASP A 2 5.07 -2.18 -22.44
C ASP A 2 6.31 -2.92 -23.01
N LYS A 3 6.84 -2.45 -24.14
CA LYS A 3 8.09 -2.96 -24.73
C LYS A 3 9.30 -2.76 -23.80
N HIS A 4 9.17 -1.92 -22.78
CA HIS A 4 10.20 -1.66 -21.77
C HIS A 4 10.05 -2.48 -20.48
N PHE A 5 9.02 -3.32 -20.37
CA PHE A 5 8.87 -4.20 -19.21
C PHE A 5 9.87 -5.36 -19.27
N ASN A 6 10.71 -5.48 -18.24
CA ASN A 6 11.66 -6.57 -18.07
C ASN A 6 11.35 -7.35 -16.78
N PRO A 7 10.80 -8.58 -16.85
CA PRO A 7 10.35 -9.32 -15.67
C PRO A 7 11.47 -9.74 -14.71
N ASP A 8 12.73 -9.73 -15.15
CA ASP A 8 13.88 -10.14 -14.32
C ASP A 8 14.48 -8.98 -13.50
N MET A 9 13.94 -7.75 -13.66
CA MET A 9 14.36 -6.56 -12.94
C MET A 9 13.24 -6.09 -12.01
N GLN A 10 13.61 -5.43 -10.91
CA GLN A 10 12.60 -4.75 -10.09
C GLN A 10 12.07 -3.52 -10.81
N HIS A 11 10.77 -3.26 -10.67
CA HIS A 11 10.13 -2.04 -11.17
C HIS A 11 9.62 -1.17 -10.03
N THR A 12 9.58 0.12 -10.30
CA THR A 12 8.97 1.12 -9.46
C THR A 12 8.25 2.13 -10.36
N LEU A 13 7.42 2.97 -9.78
CA LEU A 13 6.77 4.08 -10.49
C LEU A 13 7.82 5.06 -11.03
N ALA A 14 7.57 5.62 -12.23
CA ALA A 14 8.40 6.66 -12.81
C ALA A 14 8.24 8.01 -12.09
N SER A 15 7.06 8.26 -11.53
CA SER A 15 6.73 9.45 -10.75
C SER A 15 5.61 9.12 -9.75
N SER A 16 5.44 9.98 -8.75
CA SER A 16 4.35 9.81 -7.78
C SER A 16 2.99 10.07 -8.42
N VAL A 17 1.97 9.33 -7.96
CA VAL A 17 0.57 9.51 -8.36
C VAL A 17 -0.33 9.54 -7.12
N SER A 18 -1.32 10.41 -7.12
CA SER A 18 -2.28 10.55 -6.02
C SER A 18 -3.70 10.22 -6.48
N ILE A 19 -4.45 9.56 -5.60
CA ILE A 19 -5.85 9.19 -5.80
C ILE A 19 -6.60 9.48 -4.50
N SER A 20 -7.77 10.08 -4.61
CA SER A 20 -8.67 10.36 -3.48
C SER A 20 -9.94 9.53 -3.63
N GLY A 21 -10.47 9.01 -2.52
CA GLY A 21 -11.69 8.22 -2.55
C GLY A 21 -12.20 7.87 -1.15
N THR A 22 -13.30 7.13 -1.10
CA THR A 22 -13.92 6.71 0.16
C THR A 22 -13.58 5.26 0.47
N GLY A 23 -13.15 4.99 1.71
CA GLY A 23 -12.89 3.63 2.18
C GLY A 23 -14.18 2.79 2.20
N LEU A 24 -14.15 1.63 1.53
CA LEU A 24 -15.33 0.78 1.30
C LEU A 24 -16.07 0.38 2.59
N HIS A 25 -15.33 0.10 3.67
CA HIS A 25 -15.91 -0.38 4.93
C HIS A 25 -15.99 0.67 6.03
N THR A 26 -15.24 1.77 5.91
CA THR A 26 -15.20 2.83 6.92
C THR A 26 -16.04 4.04 6.54
N GLY A 27 -16.30 4.26 5.26
CA GLY A 27 -16.95 5.48 4.77
C GLY A 27 -16.08 6.74 4.88
N ILE A 28 -14.82 6.59 5.30
CA ILE A 28 -13.89 7.72 5.52
C ILE A 28 -13.25 8.12 4.19
N LEU A 29 -13.16 9.42 3.94
CA LEU A 29 -12.42 9.97 2.79
C LEU A 29 -10.90 9.80 3.03
N VAL A 30 -10.20 9.28 2.04
CA VAL A 30 -8.78 8.98 2.08
C VAL A 30 -8.10 9.54 0.84
N ASP A 31 -6.95 10.17 1.05
CA ASP A 31 -5.99 10.51 0.01
C ASP A 31 -4.83 9.50 0.06
N MET A 32 -4.58 8.82 -1.06
CA MET A 32 -3.47 7.88 -1.23
C MET A 32 -2.49 8.43 -2.26
N THR A 33 -1.21 8.50 -1.89
CA THR A 33 -0.13 8.80 -2.83
C THR A 33 0.78 7.59 -2.97
N LEU A 34 0.87 7.02 -4.17
CA LEU A 34 1.87 6.02 -4.50
C LEU A 34 3.16 6.73 -4.94
N LYS A 35 4.30 6.31 -4.37
CA LYS A 35 5.60 6.94 -4.60
C LYS A 35 6.61 5.94 -5.17
N PRO A 36 7.57 6.39 -6.00
CA PRO A 36 8.71 5.57 -6.37
C PRO A 36 9.50 5.11 -5.14
N ALA A 37 10.10 3.93 -5.22
CA ALA A 37 10.96 3.37 -4.18
C ALA A 37 12.24 2.78 -4.77
N ASN A 38 13.28 2.67 -3.93
CA ASN A 38 14.56 2.09 -4.32
C ASN A 38 14.46 0.57 -4.49
N PRO A 39 15.36 -0.06 -5.27
CA PRO A 39 15.43 -1.52 -5.34
C PRO A 39 15.60 -2.16 -3.96
N GLY A 40 14.92 -3.28 -3.73
CA GLY A 40 14.90 -4.03 -2.48
C GLY A 40 13.89 -3.51 -1.46
N PHE A 41 13.19 -2.40 -1.75
CA PHE A 41 12.24 -1.80 -0.81
C PHE A 41 10.94 -2.61 -0.67
N GLY A 42 10.50 -3.32 -1.70
CA GLY A 42 9.19 -3.97 -1.70
C GLY A 42 8.03 -2.95 -1.61
N ILE A 43 6.85 -3.39 -1.16
CA ILE A 43 5.68 -2.52 -0.99
C ILE A 43 5.48 -2.21 0.49
N HIS A 44 5.34 -0.92 0.80
CA HIS A 44 5.07 -0.43 2.15
C HIS A 44 3.91 0.57 2.12
N PHE A 45 3.01 0.46 3.09
CA PHE A 45 2.00 1.46 3.37
C PHE A 45 2.49 2.39 4.49
N GLN A 46 2.12 3.67 4.44
CA GLN A 46 2.46 4.64 5.48
C GLN A 46 1.20 5.38 5.91
N ARG A 47 0.93 5.39 7.22
CA ARG A 47 -0.17 6.17 7.82
C ARG A 47 0.32 7.56 8.19
N ILE A 48 0.33 8.47 7.22
CA ILE A 48 0.86 9.83 7.37
C ILE A 48 0.01 10.72 8.32
N ASP A 49 -1.22 10.32 8.59
CA ASP A 49 -2.16 11.01 9.47
C ASP A 49 -1.91 10.72 10.96
N LEU A 50 -1.10 9.71 11.29
CA LEU A 50 -0.77 9.34 12.66
C LEU A 50 0.56 9.97 13.13
N PRO A 51 0.74 10.19 14.44
CA PRO A 51 2.03 10.56 15.02
C PRO A 51 3.13 9.58 14.60
N ASN A 52 4.33 10.09 14.34
CA ASN A 52 5.49 9.33 13.85
C ASN A 52 5.32 8.66 12.46
N GLN A 53 4.17 8.85 11.80
CA GLN A 53 3.88 8.38 10.44
C GLN A 53 4.34 6.93 10.19
N PRO A 54 3.80 5.97 10.97
CA PRO A 54 4.27 4.59 10.97
C PRO A 54 4.16 3.95 9.59
N ILE A 55 5.15 3.12 9.30
CA ILE A 55 5.27 2.37 8.05
C ILE A 55 4.92 0.91 8.34
N ILE A 56 4.11 0.32 7.47
CA ILE A 56 3.64 -1.06 7.54
C ILE A 56 4.04 -1.75 6.24
N LYS A 57 4.93 -2.74 6.33
CA LYS A 57 5.33 -3.55 5.16
C LYS A 57 4.15 -4.39 4.68
N ALA A 58 3.98 -4.53 3.38
CA ALA A 58 3.04 -5.50 2.81
C ALA A 58 3.63 -6.92 2.96
N ASP A 59 3.49 -7.47 4.16
CA ASP A 59 4.04 -8.76 4.58
C ASP A 59 2.92 -9.60 5.19
N CYS A 60 2.88 -10.90 4.88
CA CYS A 60 1.82 -11.80 5.38
C CYS A 60 1.86 -11.95 6.90
N ASP A 61 3.05 -11.84 7.50
CA ASP A 61 3.23 -11.89 8.96
C ASP A 61 2.57 -10.68 9.67
N LEU A 62 2.25 -9.62 8.94
CA LEU A 62 1.59 -8.42 9.46
C LEU A 62 0.07 -8.40 9.17
N VAL A 63 -0.48 -9.46 8.57
CA VAL A 63 -1.92 -9.58 8.35
C VAL A 63 -2.62 -9.95 9.65
N THR A 64 -3.52 -9.08 10.12
CA THR A 64 -4.23 -9.27 11.40
C THR A 64 -5.73 -9.51 11.25
N ASP A 65 -6.30 -9.25 10.07
CA ASP A 65 -7.73 -9.50 9.79
C ASP A 65 -7.96 -9.75 8.30
N THR A 66 -8.87 -10.68 8.01
CA THR A 66 -9.31 -11.07 6.66
C THR A 66 -10.84 -11.13 6.53
N SER A 67 -11.59 -10.74 7.56
CA SER A 67 -13.05 -10.89 7.61
C SER A 67 -13.80 -10.01 6.59
N ARG A 68 -13.21 -8.86 6.25
CA ARG A 68 -13.76 -7.85 5.33
C ARG A 68 -12.66 -7.23 4.47
N GLY A 69 -11.90 -8.09 3.81
CA GLY A 69 -10.66 -7.71 3.12
C GLY A 69 -9.43 -7.88 3.99
N THR A 70 -8.25 -7.62 3.41
CA THR A 70 -6.96 -7.81 4.06
C THR A 70 -6.58 -6.56 4.84
N THR A 71 -6.28 -6.73 6.13
CA THR A 71 -5.76 -5.66 7.00
C THR A 71 -4.36 -5.97 7.46
N LEU A 72 -3.45 -5.03 7.22
CA LEU A 72 -2.09 -5.03 7.75
C LEU A 72 -1.99 -4.14 9.00
N GLN A 73 -1.19 -4.55 9.98
CA GLN A 73 -1.04 -3.81 11.23
C GLN A 73 0.39 -3.87 11.81
N VAL A 74 0.86 -2.74 12.34
CA VAL A 74 2.07 -2.64 13.19
C VAL A 74 1.75 -1.74 14.39
N GLY A 75 1.88 -2.27 15.60
CA GLY A 75 1.43 -1.57 16.81
C GLY A 75 -0.06 -1.21 16.70
N ASP A 76 -0.40 0.05 16.91
CA ASP A 76 -1.77 0.56 16.77
C ASP A 76 -2.13 1.01 15.35
N ALA A 77 -1.14 1.08 14.44
CA ALA A 77 -1.36 1.53 13.07
C ALA A 77 -1.90 0.39 12.21
N LYS A 78 -3.00 0.65 11.50
CA LYS A 78 -3.66 -0.31 10.60
C LYS A 78 -3.91 0.29 9.22
N VAL A 79 -3.87 -0.55 8.20
CA VAL A 79 -4.35 -0.23 6.84
C VAL A 79 -5.19 -1.41 6.36
N SER A 80 -6.45 -1.13 6.07
CA SER A 80 -7.45 -2.14 5.68
C SER A 80 -7.77 -2.07 4.20
N THR A 81 -8.28 -3.18 3.65
CA THR A 81 -8.69 -3.30 2.24
C THR A 81 -7.52 -3.11 1.25
N VAL A 82 -6.35 -3.64 1.58
CA VAL A 82 -5.12 -3.45 0.76
C VAL A 82 -5.12 -4.30 -0.51
N GLU A 83 -5.93 -5.36 -0.57
CA GLU A 83 -5.85 -6.44 -1.56
C GLU A 83 -6.05 -5.99 -3.00
N HIS A 84 -6.95 -5.04 -3.28
CA HIS A 84 -7.20 -4.61 -4.66
C HIS A 84 -6.06 -3.76 -5.21
N VAL A 85 -5.45 -2.90 -4.38
CA VAL A 85 -4.28 -2.12 -4.78
C VAL A 85 -3.10 -3.08 -4.98
N LEU A 86 -2.88 -4.02 -4.07
CA LEU A 86 -1.82 -5.01 -4.20
C LEU A 86 -2.01 -5.95 -5.40
N ALA A 87 -3.24 -6.26 -5.81
CA ALA A 87 -3.51 -7.06 -7.00
C ALA A 87 -3.26 -6.30 -8.31
N ALA A 88 -3.28 -4.97 -8.29
CA ALA A 88 -3.05 -4.12 -9.46
C ALA A 88 -1.56 -3.79 -9.67
N LEU A 89 -0.74 -3.89 -8.61
CA LEU A 89 0.70 -3.66 -8.61
C LEU A 89 1.47 -4.93 -8.97
#